data_AF-A0A521HEU9-F1
#
_entry.id   AF-A0A521HEU9-F1
#
_cell.length_a   1.000
_cell.length_b   1.000
_cell.length_c   1.000
_cell.angle_alpha   90.00
_cell.angle_beta   90.00
_cell.angle_gamma   90.00
#
_symmetry.space_group_name_H-M   'P 1'
#
loop_
_entity.id
_entity.type
_entity.pdbx_description
1 polymer ?
#
loop_
_entity_poly.entity_id
_entity_poly.type
_entity_poly.pdbx_seq_one_letter_code
_entity_poly.pdbx_strand_id
1 'polypeptide(L)' 'MGGFSIWHWLIVLVIVALVFGTKKLRNIGEDMGSAIKGFRKGMQEGEEASKPAELKADPPSASAQASTNAKDRAEG' A
#
# COMPACT_ATOMS: atom_id res chain seq x y z
N MET A 1 -18.73 24.44 23.30
CA MET A 1 -17.95 23.38 23.96
C MET A 1 -16.92 22.86 22.97
N GLY A 2 -15.84 23.64 22.78
CA GLY A 2 -14.77 23.36 21.82
C GLY A 2 -13.93 22.20 22.35
N GLY A 3 -14.36 21.00 21.97
CA GLY A 3 -13.72 19.75 22.34
C GLY A 3 -12.24 19.78 22.00
N PHE A 4 -11.43 19.36 22.97
CA PHE A 4 -10.02 19.02 22.90
C PHE A 4 -9.35 19.32 21.55
N SER A 5 -8.64 20.46 21.52
CA SER A 5 -7.84 20.95 20.39
C SER A 5 -7.11 19.80 19.69
N ILE A 6 -6.99 19.85 18.36
CA ILE A 6 -6.25 18.88 17.53
C ILE A 6 -4.85 18.56 18.11
N TRP A 7 -4.25 19.54 18.78
CA TRP A 7 -2.99 19.40 19.52
C TRP A 7 -3.02 18.36 20.65
N HIS A 8 -4.14 18.24 21.35
CA HIS A 8 -4.33 17.25 22.41
C HIS A 8 -4.32 15.82 21.84
N TRP A 9 -4.98 15.60 20.71
CA TRP A 9 -4.99 14.30 20.03
C TRP A 9 -3.60 13.88 19.53
N LEU A 10 -2.79 14.82 19.05
CA LEU A 10 -1.39 14.54 18.70
C LEU A 10 -0.58 14.05 19.91
N ILE A 11 -0.71 14.72 21.06
CA ILE A 11 0.01 14.36 22.29
C ILE A 11 -0.45 12.99 22.81
N VAL A 12 -1.75 12.72 22.78
CA VAL A 12 -2.31 11.41 23.18
C VAL A 12 -1.78 10.29 22.27
N LEU A 13 -1.74 10.51 20.94
CA LEU A 13 -1.20 9.52 20.00
C LEU A 13 0.27 9.18 20.29
N VAL A 14 1.08 10.18 20.63
CA VAL A 14 2.48 9.97 21.01
C VAL A 14 2.58 9.11 22.26
N ILE A 15 1.79 9.40 23.30
CA ILE A 15 1.81 8.59 24.53
C ILE A 15 1.34 7.15 24.26
N VAL A 16 0.29 6.95 23.48
CA VAL A 16 -0.16 5.61 23.09
C VAL A 16 0.95 4.86 22.35
N ALA A 17 1.63 5.52 21.40
CA ALA A 17 2.75 4.92 20.68
C ALA A 17 3.94 4.55 21.60
N LEU A 18 4.21 5.35 22.64
CA LEU A 18 5.25 5.05 23.63
C LEU A 18 4.88 3.89 24.55
N VAL A 19 3.62 3.80 25.00
CA VAL A 19 3.13 2.73 25.88
C VAL A 19 3.07 1.38 25.16
N PHE A 20 2.52 1.37 23.94
CA PHE A 20 2.42 0.15 23.14
C PHE A 20 3.74 -0.21 22.44
N GLY A 21 4.63 0.77 22.27
CA GLY A 21 5.86 0.65 21.50
C GLY A 21 5.61 0.62 19.99
N THR A 22 6.52 1.22 19.23
CA THR A 22 6.42 1.30 17.75
C THR A 22 6.44 -0.07 17.07
N LYS A 23 7.04 -1.08 17.71
CA LYS A 23 7.17 -2.44 17.16
C LYS A 23 5.83 -3.19 17.10
N LYS A 24 4.99 -3.10 18.15
CA LYS A 24 3.64 -3.68 18.15
C LYS A 24 2.68 -2.89 17.28
N LEU A 25 2.75 -1.56 17.33
CA LEU A 25 1.93 -0.69 16.49
C LEU A 25 2.22 -0.90 15.00
N ARG A 26 3.49 -1.12 14.62
CA ARG A 26 3.85 -1.40 13.23
C ARG A 26 3.35 -2.76 12.77
N ASN A 27 3.50 -3.82 13.55
CA ASN A 27 3.05 -5.15 13.14
C ASN A 27 1.53 -5.17 12.89
N ILE A 28 0.75 -4.66 13.85
CA ILE A 28 -0.72 -4.57 13.73
C ILE A 28 -1.12 -3.52 12.68
N GLY A 29 -0.39 -2.41 12.61
CA GLY A 29 -0.64 -1.35 11.63
C GLY A 29 -0.32 -1.75 10.20
N GLU A 30 0.59 -2.69 9.96
CA GLU A 30 0.94 -3.22 8.64
C GLU A 30 -0.18 -4.16 8.13
N ASP A 31 -0.68 -5.03 9.01
CA ASP A 31 -1.82 -5.91 8.71
C ASP A 31 -3.11 -5.11 8.43
N MET A 32 -3.46 -4.16 9.31
CA MET A 32 -4.66 -3.33 9.12
C MET A 32 -4.46 -2.28 8.02
N GLY A 33 -3.25 -1.72 7.91
CA GLY A 33 -2.90 -0.74 6.89
C GLY A 33 -2.97 -1.31 5.48
N SER A 34 -2.60 -2.58 5.29
CA SER A 34 -2.73 -3.27 4.01
C SER A 34 -4.19 -3.43 3.58
N ALA A 35 -5.08 -3.79 4.51
CA ALA A 35 -6.51 -3.89 4.25
C ALA A 35 -7.12 -2.52 3.87
N ILE A 36 -6.77 -1.46 4.61
CA ILE A 36 -7.23 -0.09 4.33
C ILE A 36 -6.64 0.45 3.03
N LYS A 37 -5.40 0.09 2.68
CA LYS A 37 -4.75 0.47 1.41
C LYS A 37 -5.48 -0.12 0.21
N GLY A 38 -5.88 -1.41 0.27
CA GLY A 38 -6.71 -2.04 -0.75
C GLY A 38 -8.06 -1.35 -0.90
N PHE A 39 -8.71 -1.00 0.21
CA PHE A 39 -9.96 -0.25 0.21
C PHE A 39 -9.80 1.15 -0.41
N ARG A 40 -8.78 1.93 -0.02
CA ARG A 40 -8.51 3.24 -0.65
C ARG A 40 -8.17 3.12 -2.13
N LYS A 41 -7.46 2.07 -2.55
CA LYS A 41 -7.11 1.84 -3.95
C LYS A 41 -8.37 1.53 -4.76
N GLY A 42 -9.19 0.59 -4.30
CA GLY A 42 -10.46 0.27 -4.98
C GLY A 42 -11.46 1.43 -5.00
N MET A 43 -11.49 2.26 -3.95
CA MET A 43 -12.34 3.45 -3.92
C MET A 43 -11.85 4.55 -4.86
N GLN A 44 -10.52 4.75 -4.97
CA GLN A 44 -9.94 5.65 -5.97
C GLN A 44 -10.14 5.11 -7.38
N GLU A 45 -10.00 3.81 -7.63
CA GLU A 45 -10.21 3.19 -8.94
C GLU A 45 -11.69 3.24 -9.38
N GLY A 46 -12.62 3.14 -8.44
CA GLY A 46 -14.05 3.37 -8.67
C GLY A 46 -14.40 4.85 -8.95
N GLU A 47 -13.66 5.79 -8.36
CA GLU A 47 -13.80 7.23 -8.64
C GLU A 47 -13.10 7.63 -9.95
N GLU A 48 -11.96 7.00 -10.26
CA GLU A 48 -11.14 7.19 -11.45
C GLU A 48 -11.71 6.46 -12.67
N ALA A 49 -12.60 5.47 -12.52
CA ALA A 49 -13.44 4.95 -13.61
C ALA A 49 -14.35 6.02 -14.25
N SER A 50 -14.44 7.22 -13.66
CA SER A 50 -15.05 8.41 -14.29
C SER A 50 -14.05 9.34 -15.02
N LYS A 51 -12.75 9.00 -15.09
CA LYS A 51 -11.72 9.75 -15.86
C LYS A 51 -10.81 8.81 -16.68
N PRO A 52 -10.37 9.19 -17.89
CA PRO A 52 -9.59 8.30 -18.75
C PRO A 52 -8.24 7.95 -18.09
N ALA A 53 -7.92 6.65 -18.10
CA ALA A 53 -6.83 6.02 -17.39
C ALA A 53 -5.43 6.62 -17.65
N GLU A 54 -4.74 7.03 -16.59
CA GLU A 54 -3.27 7.05 -16.55
C GLU A 54 -2.79 5.83 -15.77
N LEU A 55 -2.46 4.77 -16.50
CA LEU A 55 -1.66 3.64 -16.02
C LEU A 55 -0.32 4.16 -15.46
N LYS A 56 -0.24 4.33 -14.14
CA LYS A 56 1.06 4.48 -13.46
C LYS A 56 1.76 3.12 -13.48
N ALA A 57 2.75 3.04 -14.35
CA ALA A 57 3.69 1.94 -14.51
C ALA A 57 4.27 1.46 -13.17
N ASP A 58 4.10 0.16 -12.88
CA ASP A 58 5.04 -0.57 -12.06
C ASP A 58 6.35 -0.72 -12.88
N PRO A 59 7.53 -0.39 -12.32
CA PRO A 59 8.80 -0.65 -13.00
C PRO A 59 8.96 -2.16 -13.25
N PRO A 60 9.54 -2.57 -14.39
CA PRO A 60 9.70 -3.99 -14.70
C PRO A 60 10.67 -4.58 -13.67
N SER A 61 10.14 -5.37 -12.73
CA SER A 61 10.97 -6.26 -11.91
C SER A 61 11.54 -7.32 -12.86
N ALA A 62 12.72 -7.01 -13.38
CA ALA A 62 13.57 -7.89 -14.15
C ALA A 62 14.02 -9.07 -13.28
N SER A 63 13.22 -10.14 -13.19
CA SER A 63 13.65 -11.42 -12.62
C SER A 63 12.56 -12.51 -12.68
N ALA A 64 12.10 -12.90 -13.88
CA ALA A 64 11.40 -14.20 -14.01
C ALA A 64 11.35 -14.82 -15.41
N GLN A 65 11.80 -14.13 -16.47
CA GLN A 65 11.73 -14.66 -17.84
C GLN A 65 13.12 -14.67 -18.49
N ALA A 66 13.97 -15.59 -18.03
CA ALA A 66 15.10 -16.07 -18.79
C ALA A 66 15.12 -17.60 -18.69
N SER A 67 14.99 -18.24 -19.86
CA SER A 67 15.35 -19.65 -20.11
C SER A 67 14.25 -20.73 -20.03
N THR A 68 13.09 -20.53 -20.67
CA THR A 68 12.26 -21.67 -21.13
C THR A 68 11.57 -21.44 -22.48
N ASN A 69 12.19 -20.78 -23.47
CA ASN A 69 11.63 -20.84 -24.84
C ASN A 69 12.58 -20.33 -25.94
N ALA A 70 13.71 -21.01 -26.19
CA ALA A 70 14.60 -20.61 -27.29
C ALA A 70 15.50 -21.73 -27.85
N LYS A 71 15.03 -22.98 -27.99
CA LYS A 71 15.66 -23.93 -28.92
C LYS A 71 14.79 -25.14 -29.34
N ASP A 72 13.50 -24.94 -29.59
CA ASP A 72 12.63 -25.96 -30.23
C ASP A 72 12.20 -25.51 -31.65
N ARG A 73 12.92 -24.55 -32.25
CA ARG A 73 12.58 -24.01 -33.57
C ARG A 73 13.83 -23.65 -34.36
N ALA A 74 14.71 -24.63 -34.52
CA ALA A 74 15.66 -24.65 -35.61
C ALA A 74 15.95 -26.12 -36.01
N GLU A 75 15.13 -26.66 -36.91
CA GLU A 75 15.52 -27.04 -38.30
C GLU A 75 16.05 -28.50 -38.33
N GLY A 76 15.37 -29.48 -38.92
CA GLY A 76 14.31 -29.39 -39.94
C GLY A 76 14.89 -28.98 -41.27
#